data_AF-A0A0F3QGM6-F1
#
_entry.id   AF-A0A0F3QGM6-F1
#
_cell.length_a   1.000
_cell.length_b   1.000
_cell.length_c   1.000
_cell.angle_alpha   90.00
_cell.angle_beta   90.00
_cell.angle_gamma   90.00
#
_symmetry.space_group_name_H-M   'P 1'
#
loop_
_entity.id
_entity.type
_entity.pdbx_description
1 polymer ?
#
loop_
_entity_poly.entity_id
_entity_poly.type
_entity_poly.pdbx_seq_one_letter_code
_entity_poly.pdbx_strand_id
1 'polypeptide(L)'
;MAIEYPAYGQLRVSNELKKSGILVSPGGVRSIWLRNDLNNISKRLKALEAKMAQDGIVLTEAQLQVLEKRRNEKEAHGEIETQHPGYLGCQDTYYVGNFKGIGKVYSQVFIDSYTRVADAKLYTDKTAITAADMLNDRVLPWYETQGIPILRILTDRGSEYKGNIEHHAFELFLKHRGYRTYYN
;
A
#
# COMPACT_ATOMS: atom_id res chain seq x y z
N MET A 1 -5.82 20.19 -20.14
CA MET A 1 -5.56 20.75 -18.78
C MET A 1 -6.06 19.91 -17.60
N ALA A 2 -7.36 19.58 -17.43
CA ALA A 2 -7.81 18.85 -16.22
C ALA A 2 -7.20 17.44 -16.05
N ILE A 3 -7.08 16.69 -17.14
CA ILE A 3 -6.50 15.33 -17.17
C ILE A 3 -4.97 15.38 -17.34
N GLU A 4 -4.50 16.37 -18.11
CA GLU A 4 -3.09 16.57 -18.45
C GLU A 4 -2.27 17.09 -17.25
N TYR A 5 -2.85 17.99 -16.45
CA TYR A 5 -2.25 18.56 -15.25
C TYR A 5 -3.22 18.45 -14.06
N PRO A 6 -3.52 17.23 -13.57
CA PRO A 6 -4.57 16.99 -12.58
C PRO A 6 -4.31 17.65 -11.22
N ALA A 7 -3.05 17.90 -10.89
CA ALA A 7 -2.63 18.59 -9.67
C ALA A 7 -2.80 20.12 -9.70
N TYR A 8 -3.02 20.72 -10.87
CA TYR A 8 -3.16 22.18 -10.94
C TYR A 8 -4.47 22.62 -10.28
N GLY A 9 -4.40 23.68 -9.48
CA GLY A 9 -5.58 24.37 -8.97
C GLY A 9 -6.21 25.27 -10.03
N GLN A 10 -7.47 25.66 -9.80
CA GLN A 10 -8.25 26.50 -10.71
C GLN A 10 -7.55 27.82 -11.12
N LEU A 11 -6.80 28.43 -10.20
CA LEU A 11 -6.03 29.66 -10.45
C LEU A 11 -4.86 29.41 -11.40
N ARG A 12 -4.10 28.34 -11.17
CA ARG A 12 -2.98 27.97 -12.04
C ARG A 12 -3.45 27.63 -13.44
N VAL A 13 -4.53 26.86 -13.58
CA VAL A 13 -5.13 26.54 -14.89
C VAL A 13 -5.59 27.80 -15.61
N SER A 14 -6.27 28.72 -14.91
CA SER A 14 -6.67 30.01 -15.48
C SER A 14 -5.47 30.81 -16.02
N ASN A 15 -4.37 30.86 -15.26
CA ASN A 15 -3.14 31.54 -15.70
C ASN A 15 -2.46 30.87 -16.91
N GLU A 16 -2.41 29.54 -16.96
CA GLU A 16 -1.83 28.81 -18.09
C GLU A 16 -2.68 28.94 -19.36
N LEU A 17 -4.01 28.92 -19.23
CA LEU A 17 -4.92 29.18 -20.34
C LEU A 17 -4.76 30.61 -20.86
N LYS A 18 -4.58 31.59 -19.96
CA LYS A 18 -4.33 32.98 -20.34
C LYS A 18 -3.05 33.14 -21.16
N LYS A 19 -1.98 32.42 -20.82
CA LYS A 19 -0.74 32.40 -21.62
C LYS A 19 -0.96 31.85 -23.03
N SER A 20 -1.91 30.93 -23.17
CA SER A 20 -2.30 30.32 -24.44
C SER A 20 -3.41 31.11 -25.19
N GLY A 21 -3.71 32.34 -24.74
CA GLY A 21 -4.72 33.21 -25.35
C GLY A 21 -6.17 32.92 -24.95
N ILE A 22 -6.41 31.94 -24.08
CA ILE A 22 -7.76 31.57 -23.62
C ILE A 22 -8.07 32.30 -22.30
N LEU A 23 -9.00 33.26 -22.36
CA LEU A 23 -9.43 34.02 -21.21
C LEU A 23 -10.56 33.29 -20.45
N VAL A 24 -10.22 32.68 -19.33
CA VAL A 24 -11.19 32.10 -18.39
C VAL A 24 -10.77 32.43 -16.96
N SER A 25 -11.73 32.87 -16.13
CA SER A 25 -11.47 33.15 -14.72
C SER A 25 -11.27 31.85 -13.91
N PRO A 26 -10.60 31.90 -12.75
CA PRO A 26 -10.47 30.74 -11.87
C PRO A 26 -11.84 30.14 -11.47
N GLY A 27 -12.85 30.99 -11.24
CA GLY A 27 -14.22 30.56 -10.99
C GLY A 27 -14.84 29.86 -12.21
N GLY A 28 -14.59 30.36 -13.41
CA GLY A 28 -15.02 29.73 -14.67
C GLY A 28 -14.41 28.34 -14.85
N VAL A 29 -13.12 28.17 -14.56
CA VAL A 29 -12.45 26.85 -14.57
C VAL A 29 -13.16 25.88 -13.62
N ARG A 30 -13.47 26.31 -12.38
CA ARG A 30 -14.20 25.50 -11.41
C ARG A 30 -15.59 25.09 -11.90
N SER A 31 -16.34 26.03 -12.48
CA SER A 31 -17.68 25.75 -13.01
C SER A 31 -17.64 24.77 -14.18
N ILE A 32 -16.62 24.86 -15.05
CA ILE A 32 -16.39 23.87 -16.11
C ILE A 32 -16.08 22.49 -15.50
N TRP A 33 -15.19 22.43 -14.51
CA TRP A 33 -14.88 21.17 -13.82
C TRP A 33 -16.10 20.55 -13.14
N LEU A 34 -16.94 21.34 -12.47
CA LEU A 34 -18.16 20.84 -11.84
C LEU A 34 -19.12 20.21 -12.86
N ARG A 35 -19.33 20.87 -14.01
CA ARG A 35 -20.20 20.35 -15.07
C ARG A 35 -19.70 19.05 -15.71
N ASN A 36 -18.40 18.77 -15.60
CA ASN A 36 -17.76 17.59 -16.17
C ASN A 36 -17.34 16.56 -15.11
N ASP A 37 -17.77 16.72 -13.85
CA ASP A 37 -17.39 15.85 -12.75
C ASP A 37 -15.87 15.76 -12.48
N LEU A 38 -15.14 16.88 -12.62
CA LEU A 38 -13.68 16.99 -12.47
C LEU A 38 -13.26 17.97 -11.36
N ASN A 39 -14.17 18.25 -10.44
CA ASN A 39 -14.06 19.36 -9.47
C ASN A 39 -13.03 19.14 -8.37
N ASN A 40 -12.51 17.92 -8.19
CA ASN A 40 -11.44 17.62 -7.25
C ASN A 40 -10.35 16.75 -7.89
N ILE A 41 -9.19 16.68 -7.24
CA ILE A 41 -8.04 15.93 -7.76
C ILE A 41 -8.34 14.43 -7.87
N SER A 42 -9.13 13.86 -6.96
CA SER A 42 -9.52 12.45 -6.97
C SER A 42 -10.21 12.06 -8.28
N LYS A 43 -11.20 12.86 -8.69
CA LYS A 43 -11.96 12.65 -9.93
C LYS A 43 -11.11 12.92 -11.16
N ARG A 44 -10.23 13.93 -11.13
CA ARG A 44 -9.29 14.20 -12.24
C ARG A 44 -8.31 13.06 -12.49
N LEU A 45 -7.80 12.44 -11.42
CA LEU A 45 -6.93 11.28 -11.53
C LEU A 45 -7.68 10.03 -12.01
N LYS A 46 -8.91 9.81 -11.52
CA LYS A 46 -9.76 8.73 -12.04
C LYS A 46 -10.04 8.89 -13.54
N ALA A 47 -10.29 10.12 -14.00
CA ALA A 47 -10.46 10.42 -15.41
C ALA A 47 -9.15 10.20 -16.22
N LEU A 48 -7.98 10.47 -15.61
CA LEU A 48 -6.69 10.16 -16.21
C LEU A 48 -6.48 8.64 -16.37
N GLU A 49 -6.72 7.86 -15.33
CA GLU A 49 -6.62 6.39 -15.37
C GLU A 49 -7.59 5.80 -16.41
N ALA A 50 -8.84 6.28 -16.46
CA ALA A 50 -9.80 5.86 -17.47
C ALA A 50 -9.33 6.18 -18.89
N LYS A 51 -8.74 7.36 -19.10
CA LYS A 51 -8.17 7.74 -20.39
C LYS A 51 -6.97 6.87 -20.77
N MET A 52 -6.11 6.52 -19.83
CA MET A 52 -5.03 5.56 -20.06
C MET A 52 -5.54 4.20 -20.51
N ALA A 53 -6.59 3.68 -19.84
CA ALA A 53 -7.16 2.38 -20.15
C ALA A 53 -7.86 2.36 -21.52
N GLN A 54 -8.50 3.46 -21.92
CA GLN A 54 -9.23 3.57 -23.20
C GLN A 54 -8.31 3.86 -24.38
N ASP A 55 -7.42 4.84 -24.23
CA ASP A 55 -6.63 5.39 -25.33
C ASP A 55 -5.21 4.82 -25.38
N GLY A 56 -4.79 4.04 -24.38
CA GLY A 56 -3.43 3.51 -24.28
C GLY A 56 -2.36 4.59 -24.13
N ILE A 57 -2.72 5.77 -23.60
CA ILE A 57 -1.80 6.91 -23.53
C ILE A 57 -0.60 6.62 -22.59
N VAL A 58 0.58 7.04 -23.03
CA VAL A 58 1.78 7.06 -22.18
C VAL A 58 1.69 8.26 -21.24
N LEU A 59 1.87 8.02 -19.94
CA LEU A 59 1.84 9.09 -18.94
C LEU A 59 3.08 9.97 -19.01
N THR A 60 2.87 11.27 -18.78
CA THR A 60 3.95 12.21 -18.53
C THR A 60 4.54 12.01 -17.13
N GLU A 61 5.80 12.42 -16.93
CA GLU A 61 6.47 12.36 -15.63
C GLU A 61 5.69 13.13 -14.54
N ALA A 62 5.14 14.30 -14.88
CA ALA A 62 4.32 15.08 -13.95
C ALA A 62 3.04 14.34 -13.53
N GLN A 63 2.44 13.55 -14.42
CA GLN A 63 1.27 12.73 -14.09
C GLN A 63 1.66 11.52 -13.22
N LEU A 64 2.77 10.85 -13.54
CA LEU A 64 3.33 9.75 -12.74
C LEU A 64 3.60 10.20 -11.31
N GLN A 65 4.29 11.33 -11.11
CA GLN A 65 4.58 11.86 -9.78
C GLN A 65 3.32 12.10 -8.94
N VAL A 66 2.23 12.57 -9.56
CA VAL A 66 0.97 12.82 -8.85
C VAL A 66 0.27 11.51 -8.49
N LEU A 67 0.29 10.52 -9.37
CA LEU A 67 -0.25 9.18 -9.09
C LEU A 67 0.54 8.49 -7.98
N GLU A 68 1.88 8.55 -8.02
CA GLU A 68 2.74 8.00 -6.98
C GLU A 68 2.53 8.68 -5.64
N LYS A 69 2.45 10.02 -5.60
CA LYS A 69 2.17 10.75 -4.37
C LYS A 69 0.84 10.32 -3.76
N ARG A 70 -0.21 10.20 -4.58
CA ARG A 70 -1.52 9.76 -4.10
C ARG A 70 -1.52 8.31 -3.64
N ARG A 71 -0.79 7.42 -4.34
CA ARG A 71 -0.61 6.04 -3.91
C ARG A 71 0.06 6.00 -2.55
N ASN A 72 1.13 6.76 -2.34
CA ASN A 72 1.83 6.84 -1.06
C ASN A 72 0.93 7.42 0.05
N GLU A 73 0.08 8.42 -0.26
CA GLU A 73 -0.91 8.95 0.69
C GLU A 73 -1.94 7.88 1.08
N LYS A 74 -2.50 7.14 0.11
CA LYS A 74 -3.43 6.02 0.40
C LYS A 74 -2.78 4.91 1.23
N GLU A 75 -1.54 4.54 0.89
CA GLU A 75 -0.75 3.58 1.66
C GLU A 75 -0.52 4.07 3.10
N ALA A 76 -0.24 5.36 3.31
CA ALA A 76 -0.12 5.96 4.64
C ALA A 76 -1.44 5.98 5.42
N HIS A 77 -2.57 5.94 4.72
CA HIS A 77 -3.92 5.85 5.29
C HIS A 77 -4.44 4.40 5.45
N GLY A 78 -3.63 3.38 5.14
CA GLY A 78 -3.98 1.97 5.31
C GLY A 78 -4.83 1.37 4.17
N GLU A 79 -5.12 2.13 3.12
CA GLU A 79 -5.79 1.62 1.92
C GLU A 79 -4.75 1.04 0.94
N ILE A 80 -4.28 -0.18 1.22
CA ILE A 80 -3.33 -0.87 0.33
C ILE A 80 -4.11 -1.75 -0.65
N GLU A 81 -4.20 -1.30 -1.91
CA GLU A 81 -4.72 -2.12 -3.01
C GLU A 81 -3.68 -3.13 -3.47
N THR A 82 -4.08 -4.40 -3.61
CA THR A 82 -3.19 -5.53 -3.86
C THR A 82 -3.23 -5.87 -5.34
N GLN A 83 -2.07 -5.92 -6.00
CA GLN A 83 -2.01 -5.92 -7.47
C GLN A 83 -1.62 -7.27 -8.08
N HIS A 84 -0.87 -8.09 -7.34
CA HIS A 84 -0.37 -9.39 -7.79
C HIS A 84 0.07 -10.26 -6.59
N PRO A 85 0.33 -11.56 -6.79
CA PRO A 85 0.90 -12.42 -5.74
C PRO A 85 2.21 -11.83 -5.18
N GLY A 86 2.40 -11.92 -3.87
CA GLY A 86 3.53 -11.38 -3.13
C GLY A 86 3.51 -9.87 -2.91
N TYR A 87 2.51 -9.14 -3.43
CA TYR A 87 2.46 -7.68 -3.30
C TYR A 87 2.32 -7.22 -1.85
N LEU A 88 1.46 -7.88 -1.07
CA LEU A 88 1.21 -7.57 0.33
C LEU A 88 0.85 -8.84 1.10
N GLY A 89 1.69 -9.20 2.06
CA GLY A 89 1.40 -10.20 3.06
C GLY A 89 0.81 -9.56 4.32
N CYS A 90 -0.23 -10.17 4.87
CA CYS A 90 -0.80 -9.80 6.17
C CYS A 90 -0.38 -10.85 7.20
N GLN A 91 0.23 -10.42 8.31
CA GLN A 91 0.63 -11.32 9.39
C GLN A 91 -0.04 -10.93 10.71
N ASP A 92 -0.52 -11.94 11.44
CA ASP A 92 -1.20 -11.75 12.72
C ASP A 92 -0.97 -12.94 13.68
N THR A 93 -1.11 -12.68 14.99
CA THR A 93 -0.96 -13.67 16.06
C THR A 93 -2.28 -13.95 16.76
N TYR A 94 -2.71 -15.21 16.75
CA TYR A 94 -3.92 -15.65 17.44
C TYR A 94 -3.62 -16.56 18.63
N TYR A 95 -4.30 -16.36 19.76
CA TYR A 95 -4.29 -17.33 20.85
C TYR A 95 -5.16 -18.53 20.48
N VAL A 96 -4.58 -19.74 20.51
CA VAL A 96 -5.26 -20.97 20.12
C VAL A 96 -5.91 -21.65 21.32
N GLY A 97 -5.21 -21.68 22.46
CA GLY A 97 -5.72 -22.33 23.67
C GLY A 97 -4.62 -22.69 24.66
N ASN A 98 -5.04 -23.30 25.77
CA ASN A 98 -4.13 -23.87 26.77
C ASN A 98 -4.28 -25.38 26.78
N PHE A 99 -3.19 -26.08 26.45
CA PHE A 99 -3.17 -27.52 26.31
C PHE A 99 -2.43 -28.16 27.48
N LYS A 100 -3.03 -29.19 28.07
CA LYS A 100 -2.44 -29.90 29.22
C LYS A 100 -1.06 -30.45 28.86
N GLY A 101 -0.05 -30.11 29.66
CA GLY A 101 1.34 -30.53 29.45
C GLY A 101 2.16 -29.66 28.49
N ILE A 102 1.54 -28.73 27.77
CA ILE A 102 2.20 -27.80 26.83
C ILE A 102 2.10 -26.36 27.35
N GLY A 103 0.93 -25.98 27.88
CA GLY A 103 0.64 -24.61 28.28
C GLY A 103 -0.09 -23.84 27.17
N LYS A 104 0.11 -22.52 27.16
CA LYS A 104 -0.51 -21.63 26.15
C LYS A 104 0.10 -21.87 24.79
N VAL A 105 -0.75 -21.90 23.76
CA VAL A 105 -0.35 -22.04 22.36
C VAL A 105 -0.92 -20.87 21.56
N TYR A 106 -0.09 -20.32 20.70
CA TYR A 106 -0.37 -19.21 19.81
C TYR A 106 -0.09 -19.63 18.37
N SER A 107 -0.85 -19.10 17.42
CA SER A 107 -0.59 -19.26 15.98
C SER A 107 -0.09 -17.95 15.41
N GLN A 108 1.04 -18.00 14.73
CA GLN A 108 1.40 -17.00 13.73
C GLN A 108 0.71 -17.39 12.42
N VAL A 109 0.02 -16.46 11.79
CA VAL A 109 -0.65 -16.67 10.51
C VAL A 109 -0.16 -15.62 9.53
N PHE A 110 0.21 -16.04 8.33
CA PHE A 110 0.53 -15.15 7.21
C PHE A 110 -0.46 -15.42 6.09
N ILE A 111 -0.99 -14.37 5.47
CA ILE A 111 -1.92 -14.45 4.34
C ILE A 111 -1.44 -13.50 3.25
N ASP A 112 -1.23 -14.02 2.04
CA ASP A 112 -1.11 -13.17 0.86
C ASP A 112 -2.49 -12.61 0.52
N SER A 113 -2.59 -11.30 0.58
CA SER A 113 -3.86 -10.58 0.41
C SER A 113 -4.42 -10.61 -1.01
N TYR A 114 -3.60 -10.93 -2.02
CA TYR A 114 -4.02 -11.11 -3.41
C TYR A 114 -4.49 -12.55 -3.65
N THR A 115 -3.64 -13.54 -3.40
CA THR A 115 -3.94 -14.96 -3.71
C THR A 115 -4.80 -15.66 -2.66
N ARG A 116 -4.83 -15.11 -1.44
CA ARG A 116 -5.43 -15.74 -0.25
C ARG A 116 -4.74 -17.04 0.17
N VAL A 117 -3.54 -17.31 -0.34
CA VAL A 117 -2.68 -18.38 0.20
C VAL A 117 -2.28 -18.00 1.61
N ALA A 118 -2.43 -18.94 2.53
CA ALA A 118 -2.19 -18.75 3.95
C ALA A 118 -1.26 -19.83 4.49
N ASP A 119 -0.35 -19.42 5.35
CA ASP A 119 0.49 -20.29 6.16
C ASP A 119 0.20 -20.03 7.64
N ALA A 120 0.31 -21.08 8.45
CA ALA A 120 0.22 -20.97 9.90
C ALA A 120 1.30 -21.82 10.58
N LYS A 121 1.86 -21.30 11.67
CA LYS A 121 2.81 -22.02 12.54
C LYS A 121 2.47 -21.77 14.00
N LEU A 122 2.48 -22.85 14.80
CA LEU A 122 2.13 -22.82 16.21
C LEU A 122 3.37 -22.67 17.09
N TYR A 123 3.24 -21.86 18.14
CA TYR A 123 4.27 -21.56 19.12
C TYR A 123 3.70 -21.61 20.54
N THR A 124 4.55 -21.86 21.51
CA THR A 124 4.18 -21.80 22.94
C THR A 124 4.27 -20.39 23.53
N ASP A 125 4.77 -19.44 22.75
CA ASP A 125 4.99 -18.06 23.13
C ASP A 125 4.60 -17.08 22.00
N LYS A 126 4.34 -15.84 22.40
CA LYS A 126 3.95 -14.73 21.52
C LYS A 126 5.03 -13.66 21.62
N THR A 127 6.03 -13.71 20.74
CA THR A 127 7.23 -12.84 20.79
C THR A 127 7.63 -12.37 19.39
N ALA A 128 8.46 -11.32 19.34
CA ALA A 128 9.02 -10.84 18.09
C ALA A 128 9.88 -11.88 17.35
N ILE A 129 10.45 -12.83 18.09
CA ILE A 129 11.22 -13.94 17.52
C ILE A 129 10.28 -14.90 16.79
N THR A 130 9.15 -15.29 17.39
CA THR A 130 8.20 -16.20 16.74
C THR A 130 7.52 -15.56 15.53
N ALA A 131 7.27 -14.25 15.57
CA ALA A 131 6.82 -13.50 14.40
C ALA A 131 7.83 -13.52 13.24
N ALA A 132 9.12 -13.33 13.53
CA ALA A 132 10.18 -13.34 12.51
C ALA A 132 10.44 -14.75 11.97
N ASP A 133 10.41 -15.75 12.86
CA ASP A 133 10.60 -17.16 12.52
C ASP A 133 9.54 -17.64 11.53
N MET A 134 8.27 -17.28 11.72
CA MET A 134 7.19 -17.61 10.77
C MET A 134 7.56 -17.21 9.33
N LEU A 135 8.07 -15.99 9.16
CA LEU A 135 8.48 -15.48 7.84
C LEU A 135 9.70 -16.24 7.31
N ASN A 136 10.73 -16.38 8.13
CA ASN A 136 12.01 -16.95 7.72
C ASN A 136 11.95 -18.46 7.42
N ASP A 137 11.15 -19.21 8.18
CA ASP A 137 11.08 -20.67 8.11
C ASP A 137 10.02 -21.16 7.10
N ARG A 138 8.86 -20.49 7.02
CA ARG A 138 7.71 -21.00 6.25
C ARG A 138 7.42 -20.14 5.03
N VAL A 139 7.20 -18.85 5.24
CA VAL A 139 6.65 -17.98 4.19
C VAL A 139 7.67 -17.69 3.11
N LEU A 140 8.78 -17.05 3.46
CA LEU A 140 9.75 -16.57 2.47
C LEU A 140 10.37 -17.71 1.64
N PRO A 141 10.80 -18.84 2.24
CA PRO A 141 11.35 -19.94 1.45
C PRO A 141 10.34 -20.48 0.42
N TRP A 142 9.06 -20.58 0.79
CA TRP A 142 8.03 -21.05 -0.14
C TRP A 142 7.84 -20.08 -1.30
N TYR A 143 7.69 -18.77 -1.04
CA TYR A 143 7.56 -17.75 -2.09
C TYR A 143 8.80 -17.66 -2.98
N GLU A 144 10.00 -17.81 -2.42
CA GLU A 144 11.26 -17.91 -3.18
C GLU A 144 11.24 -19.10 -4.16
N THR A 145 10.71 -20.26 -3.76
CA THR A 145 10.59 -21.43 -4.67
C THR A 145 9.64 -21.19 -5.84
N GLN A 146 8.67 -20.28 -5.68
CA GLN A 146 7.73 -19.89 -6.73
C GLN A 146 8.28 -18.76 -7.61
N GLY A 147 9.45 -18.19 -7.27
CA GLY A 147 9.98 -17.01 -7.94
C GLY A 147 9.15 -15.74 -7.71
N ILE A 148 8.39 -15.69 -6.61
CA ILE A 148 7.49 -14.58 -6.28
C ILE A 148 8.10 -13.78 -5.12
N PRO A 149 8.50 -12.52 -5.33
CA PRO A 149 9.02 -11.70 -4.24
C PRO A 149 7.90 -11.18 -3.34
N ILE A 150 8.05 -11.34 -2.02
CA ILE A 150 7.23 -10.60 -1.05
C ILE A 150 7.72 -9.15 -1.01
N LEU A 151 6.83 -8.18 -1.26
CA LEU A 151 7.21 -6.77 -1.31
C LEU A 151 6.94 -6.03 0.00
N ARG A 152 5.84 -6.39 0.67
CA ARG A 152 5.28 -5.64 1.80
C ARG A 152 4.67 -6.58 2.81
N ILE A 153 4.80 -6.23 4.08
CA ILE A 153 4.19 -6.96 5.19
C ILE A 153 3.35 -5.98 6.01
N LEU A 154 2.09 -6.35 6.24
CA LEU A 154 1.11 -5.62 7.06
C LEU A 154 0.87 -6.40 8.35
N THR A 155 1.02 -5.72 9.47
CA THR A 155 0.73 -6.26 10.80
C THR A 155 -0.08 -5.27 11.62
N ASP A 156 -0.54 -5.67 12.80
CA ASP A 156 -0.99 -4.72 13.81
C ASP A 156 0.20 -4.10 14.57
N ARG A 157 -0.09 -3.31 15.60
CA ARG A 157 0.92 -2.69 16.49
C ARG A 157 1.20 -3.53 17.74
N GLY A 158 0.91 -4.83 17.69
CA GLY A 158 1.23 -5.77 18.75
C GLY A 158 2.72 -5.74 19.09
N SER A 159 3.04 -6.03 20.34
CA SER A 159 4.42 -6.01 20.85
C SER A 159 5.35 -7.03 20.20
N GLU A 160 4.80 -8.01 19.48
CA GLU A 160 5.54 -8.95 18.66
C GLU A 160 5.93 -8.40 17.28
N TYR A 161 5.24 -7.36 16.79
CA TYR A 161 5.48 -6.76 15.48
C TYR A 161 6.14 -5.40 15.57
N LYS A 162 5.94 -4.66 16.68
CA LYS A 162 6.43 -3.31 16.85
C LYS A 162 7.12 -3.11 18.20
N GLY A 163 8.33 -2.56 18.16
CA GLY A 163 9.10 -2.22 19.36
C GLY A 163 10.17 -1.17 19.11
N ASN A 164 11.25 -1.22 19.89
CA ASN A 164 12.45 -0.44 19.61
C ASN A 164 13.27 -1.19 18.56
N ILE A 165 13.41 -0.61 17.36
CA ILE A 165 14.09 -1.22 16.22
C ILE A 165 15.49 -1.76 16.51
N GLU A 166 16.22 -1.18 17.47
CA GLU A 166 17.57 -1.67 17.83
C GLU A 166 17.55 -3.02 18.55
N HIS A 167 16.42 -3.38 19.14
CA HIS A 167 16.28 -4.56 20.01
C HIS A 167 15.08 -5.45 19.62
N HIS A 168 14.33 -5.10 18.58
CA HIS A 168 13.12 -5.80 18.19
C HIS A 168 13.39 -6.76 17.03
N ALA A 169 13.46 -8.07 17.34
CA ALA A 169 13.88 -9.11 16.40
C ALA A 169 13.13 -9.10 15.06
N PHE A 170 11.81 -8.88 15.09
CA PHE A 170 10.99 -8.79 13.88
C PHE A 170 11.34 -7.58 13.01
N GLU A 171 11.49 -6.39 13.61
CA GLU A 171 11.81 -5.19 12.83
C GLU A 171 13.24 -5.22 12.29
N LEU A 172 14.19 -5.77 13.05
CA LEU A 172 15.55 -6.03 12.58
C LEU A 172 15.56 -7.01 11.41
N PHE A 173 14.79 -8.10 11.50
CA PHE A 173 14.67 -9.08 10.44
C PHE A 173 14.15 -8.45 9.14
N LEU A 174 13.05 -7.69 9.21
CA LEU A 174 12.47 -7.02 8.06
C LEU A 174 13.42 -5.99 7.45
N LYS A 175 14.08 -5.18 8.29
CA LYS A 175 15.07 -4.19 7.85
C LYS A 175 16.26 -4.84 7.15
N HIS A 176 16.79 -5.94 7.70
CA HIS A 176 17.94 -6.64 7.12
C HIS A 176 17.60 -7.27 5.76
N ARG A 177 16.37 -7.78 5.61
CA ARG A 177 15.88 -8.38 4.36
C ARG A 177 15.32 -7.36 3.36
N GLY A 178 15.20 -6.08 3.75
CA GLY A 178 14.72 -5.01 2.87
C GLY A 178 13.20 -4.94 2.67
N TYR A 179 12.41 -5.56 3.55
CA TYR A 179 10.96 -5.53 3.47
C TYR A 179 10.37 -4.24 4.04
N ARG A 180 9.29 -3.75 3.42
CA ARG A 180 8.53 -2.62 3.95
C ARG A 180 7.42 -3.11 4.88
N THR A 181 7.39 -2.58 6.09
CA THR A 181 6.36 -2.87 7.09
C THR A 181 5.32 -1.77 7.13
N TYR A 182 4.05 -2.16 7.17
CA TYR A 182 2.91 -1.28 7.41
C TYR A 182 2.22 -1.75 8.69
N TYR A 183 1.70 -0.79 9.45
CA TYR A 183 0.99 -1.06 10.70
C TYR A 183 -0.42 -0.53 10.59
N ASN A 184 -1.41 -1.39 10.83
CA ASN A 184 -2.80 -0.96 11.03
C ASN A 184 -2.96 -0.12 12.31
#